data_AF-A0A409YXZ1-F1
#
_entry.id   AF-A0A409YXZ1-F1
#
_cell.length_a   1.000
_cell.length_b   1.000
_cell.length_c   1.000
_cell.angle_alpha   90.00
_cell.angle_beta   90.00
_cell.angle_gamma   90.00
#
_symmetry.space_group_name_H-M   'P 1'
#
loop_
_entity.id
_entity.type
_entity.pdbx_description
1 polymer ?
#
loop_
_entity_poly.entity_id
_entity_poly.type
_entity_poly.pdbx_seq_one_letter_code
_entity_poly.pdbx_strand_id
1 'polypeptide(L)'
;MDDVSVAICDEIALARSSSQRKQIFKDLQINDGAKPRMLILDMKVRWSSTFLMLYRAELLKKYVEEFVVDLMRKESNAEKRRRLQELLLTEDEWETVSKFCNLLQVADDAQHAFSAAARPTLHNALPAIEKMYSKWEKASEMVEYTRFKSALAAGMRKIEEYYERTAESSAHIVCMVLDPRKKFAHFERNWGTDLVNDVKSTVQTKFIEQYNKLRSPPSAASSSSQVSITRDQRNRADNKARHGARRAKIASLSDDEDELEPSSSLPYNPLEPWCSEWDAYLNTHEVVPQTMGIVQWWGLNASRYPTFASLARDYLAIMAASVSSERAFSSAGITISKRRNRLKGDVVEAIECLKCIFHHDLLFRRIVTSSDLSTLHSPLSTLETL
;
A
#
# COMPACT_ATOMS: atom_id res chain seq x y z
N MET A 1 20.45 -15.42 -16.66
CA MET A 1 19.55 -14.56 -17.46
C MET A 1 19.67 -15.14 -18.83
N ASP A 2 18.73 -16.00 -19.17
CA ASP A 2 18.86 -16.91 -20.32
C ASP A 2 18.88 -16.12 -21.63
N ASP A 3 19.52 -16.67 -22.67
CA ASP A 3 19.67 -16.04 -23.99
C ASP A 3 18.34 -15.49 -24.56
N VAL A 4 17.23 -16.17 -24.24
CA VAL A 4 15.84 -15.80 -24.59
C VAL A 4 15.43 -14.44 -24.03
N SER A 5 15.79 -14.12 -22.78
CA SER A 5 15.43 -12.84 -22.16
C SER A 5 16.18 -11.67 -22.80
N VAL A 6 17.43 -11.93 -23.23
CA VAL A 6 18.28 -10.94 -23.91
C VAL A 6 17.78 -10.67 -25.31
N ALA A 7 17.40 -11.73 -26.06
CA ALA A 7 16.80 -11.59 -27.39
C ALA A 7 15.55 -10.70 -27.35
N ILE A 8 14.64 -10.90 -26.39
CA ILE A 8 13.44 -10.05 -26.24
C ILE A 8 13.79 -8.61 -25.89
N CYS A 9 14.80 -8.40 -25.03
CA CYS A 9 15.27 -7.03 -24.73
C CYS A 9 15.76 -6.33 -26.00
N ASP A 10 16.54 -7.04 -26.81
CA ASP A 10 17.13 -6.52 -28.05
C ASP A 10 16.08 -6.26 -29.12
N GLU A 11 15.09 -7.13 -29.28
CA GLU A 11 13.93 -6.91 -30.14
C GLU A 11 13.16 -5.64 -29.77
N ILE A 12 12.87 -5.48 -28.48
CA ILE A 12 12.11 -4.32 -27.98
C ILE A 12 12.91 -3.04 -28.15
N ALA A 13 14.22 -3.08 -27.89
CA ALA A 13 15.12 -1.97 -28.15
C ALA A 13 15.15 -1.61 -29.64
N LEU A 14 15.20 -2.61 -30.51
CA LEU A 14 15.19 -2.44 -31.97
C LEU A 14 13.90 -1.77 -32.47
N ALA A 15 12.73 -2.24 -32.04
CA ALA A 15 11.43 -1.69 -32.41
C ALA A 15 11.27 -0.23 -31.95
N ARG A 16 11.94 0.16 -30.87
CA ARG A 16 11.85 1.49 -30.27
C ARG A 16 12.98 2.44 -30.64
N SER A 17 13.96 2.00 -31.43
CA SER A 17 15.17 2.78 -31.71
C SER A 17 14.94 4.01 -32.60
N SER A 18 13.89 4.03 -33.42
CA SER A 18 13.56 5.18 -34.28
C SER A 18 12.06 5.48 -34.32
N SER A 19 11.70 6.72 -34.64
CA SER A 19 10.30 7.14 -34.86
C SER A 19 9.66 6.33 -35.98
N GLN A 20 10.40 6.07 -37.06
CA GLN A 20 9.93 5.28 -38.19
C GLN A 20 9.60 3.84 -37.78
N ARG A 21 10.47 3.18 -36.99
CA ARG A 21 10.22 1.80 -36.53
C ARG A 21 9.02 1.70 -35.60
N LYS A 22 8.86 2.67 -34.70
CA LYS A 22 7.67 2.78 -33.85
C LYS A 22 6.39 2.94 -34.68
N GLN A 23 6.47 3.68 -35.78
CA GLN A 23 5.32 3.86 -36.67
C GLN A 23 5.00 2.57 -37.43
N ILE A 24 6.00 1.92 -38.04
CA ILE A 24 5.84 0.63 -38.71
C ILE A 24 5.17 -0.40 -37.79
N PHE A 25 5.65 -0.53 -36.55
CA PHE A 25 5.10 -1.46 -35.57
C PHE A 25 3.62 -1.15 -35.20
N LYS A 26 3.24 0.13 -35.20
CA LYS A 26 1.84 0.53 -34.97
C LYS A 26 0.98 0.26 -36.21
N ASP A 27 1.51 0.54 -37.40
CA ASP A 27 0.78 0.37 -38.66
C ASP A 27 0.42 -1.10 -38.87
N LEU A 28 1.30 -2.05 -38.52
CA LEU A 28 0.99 -3.49 -38.53
C LEU A 28 -0.27 -3.83 -37.71
N GLN A 29 -0.38 -3.25 -36.50
CA GLN A 29 -1.55 -3.45 -35.64
C GLN A 29 -2.81 -2.77 -36.18
N ILE A 30 -2.67 -1.55 -36.70
CA ILE A 30 -3.79 -0.79 -37.27
C ILE A 30 -4.36 -1.51 -38.50
N ASN A 31 -3.50 -2.05 -39.35
CA ASN A 31 -3.89 -2.80 -40.55
C ASN A 31 -4.68 -4.08 -40.21
N ASP A 32 -4.44 -4.65 -39.03
CA ASP A 32 -5.15 -5.82 -38.48
C ASP A 32 -6.42 -5.41 -37.68
N GLY A 33 -6.77 -4.12 -37.66
CA GLY A 33 -7.91 -3.58 -36.90
C GLY A 33 -7.70 -3.53 -35.39
N ALA A 34 -6.48 -3.77 -34.90
CA ALA A 34 -6.17 -3.78 -33.47
C ALA A 34 -5.87 -2.37 -32.93
N LYS A 35 -6.15 -2.16 -31.63
CA LYS A 35 -5.77 -0.93 -30.94
C LYS A 35 -4.25 -0.89 -30.77
N PRO A 36 -3.52 0.09 -31.35
CA PRO A 36 -2.07 0.06 -31.37
C PRO A 36 -1.48 0.21 -29.97
N ARG A 37 -0.63 -0.74 -29.60
CA ARG A 37 0.16 -0.75 -28.36
C ARG A 37 1.64 -0.82 -28.71
N MET A 38 2.46 -0.15 -27.90
CA MET A 38 3.92 -0.28 -28.00
C MET A 38 4.44 -1.31 -27.01
N LEU A 39 5.56 -1.93 -27.38
CA LEU A 39 6.41 -2.73 -26.48
C LEU A 39 6.98 -1.85 -25.36
N ILE A 40 7.16 -2.44 -24.18
CA ILE A 40 7.62 -1.79 -22.95
C ILE A 40 9.08 -2.16 -22.75
N LEU A 41 9.95 -1.19 -22.46
CA LEU A 41 11.34 -1.48 -22.12
C LEU A 41 11.45 -1.85 -20.64
N ASP A 42 12.31 -2.83 -20.34
CA ASP A 42 12.74 -3.09 -18.97
C ASP A 42 13.41 -1.85 -18.37
N MET A 43 13.13 -1.58 -17.11
CA MET A 43 13.66 -0.43 -16.37
C MET A 43 14.18 -0.92 -15.04
N LYS A 44 15.51 -1.01 -14.91
CA LYS A 44 16.20 -1.50 -13.70
C LYS A 44 15.70 -0.93 -12.36
N VAL A 45 15.17 0.30 -12.38
CA VAL A 45 14.71 1.03 -11.19
C VAL A 45 13.23 0.83 -10.86
N ARG A 46 12.45 0.14 -11.70
CA ARG A 46 11.01 -0.04 -11.51
C ARG A 46 10.70 -1.52 -11.30
N TRP A 47 10.16 -1.85 -10.14
CA TRP A 47 9.72 -3.21 -9.87
C TRP A 47 8.67 -3.67 -10.90
N SER A 48 8.69 -4.95 -11.25
CA SER A 48 7.87 -5.58 -12.29
C SER A 48 8.11 -5.12 -13.74
N SER A 49 9.12 -4.28 -14.02
CA SER A 49 9.37 -3.84 -15.41
C SER A 49 9.67 -5.01 -16.35
N THR A 50 10.43 -6.00 -15.90
CA THR A 50 10.76 -7.19 -16.67
C THR A 50 9.51 -8.03 -16.96
N PHE A 51 8.65 -8.23 -15.96
CA PHE A 51 7.36 -8.89 -16.15
C PHE A 51 6.50 -8.18 -17.18
N LEU A 52 6.30 -6.86 -17.04
CA LEU A 52 5.48 -6.07 -17.94
C LEU A 52 6.04 -6.03 -19.37
N MET A 53 7.37 -6.07 -19.50
CA MET A 53 8.06 -6.17 -20.77
C MET A 53 7.75 -7.49 -21.46
N LEU A 54 8.02 -8.62 -20.79
CA LEU A 54 7.83 -9.95 -21.34
C LEU A 54 6.35 -10.22 -21.63
N TYR A 55 5.45 -9.92 -20.69
CA TYR A 55 4.01 -10.07 -20.87
C TYR A 55 3.50 -9.24 -22.06
N ARG A 56 4.02 -8.01 -22.25
CA ARG A 56 3.65 -7.19 -23.41
C ARG A 56 4.19 -7.76 -24.72
N ALA A 57 5.39 -8.33 -24.72
CA ALA A 57 5.98 -8.97 -25.88
C ALA A 57 5.15 -10.19 -26.28
N GLU A 58 4.81 -11.05 -25.33
CA GLU A 58 3.98 -12.24 -25.56
C GLU A 58 2.58 -11.86 -26.09
N LEU A 59 1.93 -10.85 -25.48
CA LEU A 59 0.64 -10.34 -25.97
C LEU A 59 0.70 -9.82 -27.42
N LEU A 60 1.86 -9.32 -27.84
CA LEU A 60 2.08 -8.76 -29.18
C LEU A 60 2.91 -9.69 -30.07
N LYS A 61 3.08 -10.97 -29.70
CA LYS A 61 3.95 -11.95 -30.37
C LYS A 61 3.83 -11.91 -31.89
N LYS A 62 2.59 -12.02 -32.41
CA LYS A 62 2.27 -11.91 -33.85
C LYS A 62 2.93 -10.69 -34.49
N TYR A 63 2.74 -9.51 -33.91
CA TYR A 63 3.23 -8.25 -34.47
C TYR A 63 4.75 -8.09 -34.29
N VAL A 64 5.33 -8.68 -33.24
CA VAL A 64 6.78 -8.71 -33.04
C VAL A 64 7.44 -9.53 -34.16
N GLU A 65 6.93 -10.73 -34.41
CA GLU A 65 7.45 -11.61 -35.47
C GLU A 65 7.28 -10.98 -36.86
N GLU A 66 6.08 -10.47 -37.18
CA GLU A 66 5.83 -9.79 -38.45
C GLU A 66 6.76 -8.58 -38.65
N PHE A 67 7.00 -7.80 -37.59
CA PHE A 67 7.90 -6.65 -37.65
C PHE A 67 9.34 -7.04 -37.95
N VAL A 68 9.86 -8.09 -37.30
CA VAL A 68 11.22 -8.57 -37.53
C VAL A 68 11.36 -9.13 -38.94
N VAL A 69 10.38 -9.91 -39.42
CA VAL A 69 10.34 -10.43 -40.80
C VAL A 69 10.33 -9.31 -41.83
N ASP A 70 9.53 -8.26 -41.60
CA ASP A 70 9.47 -7.10 -42.50
C ASP A 70 10.79 -6.31 -42.55
N LEU A 71 11.50 -6.21 -41.42
CA LEU A 71 12.84 -5.63 -41.40
C LEU A 71 13.85 -6.49 -42.16
N MET A 72 13.81 -7.81 -41.98
CA MET A 72 14.69 -8.75 -42.68
C MET A 72 14.53 -8.67 -44.20
N ARG A 73 13.28 -8.55 -44.70
CA ARG A 73 12.98 -8.41 -46.13
C ARG A 73 13.58 -7.15 -46.73
N LYS A 74 13.64 -6.06 -45.97
CA LYS A 74 14.14 -4.75 -46.41
C LYS A 74 15.65 -4.58 -46.23
N GLU A 75 16.31 -5.44 -45.44
CA GLU A 75 17.74 -5.34 -45.14
C GLU A 75 18.59 -6.00 -46.23
N SER A 76 19.45 -5.23 -46.88
CA SER A 76 20.33 -5.70 -47.97
C SER A 76 21.64 -6.31 -47.46
N ASN A 77 22.08 -5.95 -46.25
CA ASN A 77 23.31 -6.48 -45.67
C ASN A 77 23.08 -7.88 -45.05
N ALA A 78 23.80 -8.88 -45.54
CA ALA A 78 23.67 -10.27 -45.10
C ALA A 78 23.94 -10.48 -43.60
N GLU A 79 24.94 -9.80 -43.04
CA GLU A 79 25.30 -9.92 -41.62
C GLU A 79 24.23 -9.28 -40.72
N LYS A 80 23.67 -8.14 -41.11
CA LYS A 80 22.57 -7.52 -40.37
C LYS A 80 21.29 -8.35 -40.45
N ARG A 81 21.03 -8.97 -41.61
CA ARG A 81 19.90 -9.88 -41.78
C ARG A 81 20.01 -11.11 -40.88
N ARG A 82 21.21 -11.67 -40.75
CA ARG A 82 21.50 -12.80 -39.84
C ARG A 82 21.20 -12.43 -38.39
N ARG A 83 21.64 -11.25 -37.93
CA ARG A 83 21.34 -10.75 -36.57
C ARG A 83 19.85 -10.53 -36.33
N LEU A 84 19.11 -10.06 -37.33
CA LEU A 84 17.65 -9.94 -37.22
C LEU A 84 16.97 -11.32 -37.16
N GLN A 85 17.53 -12.33 -37.82
CA GLN A 85 17.01 -13.70 -37.74
C GLN A 85 17.21 -14.30 -36.34
N GLU A 86 18.33 -14.02 -35.69
CA GLU A 86 18.62 -14.45 -34.31
C GLU A 86 17.64 -13.85 -33.27
N LEU A 87 16.90 -12.80 -33.64
CA LEU A 87 15.87 -12.22 -32.78
C LEU A 87 14.56 -13.02 -32.81
N LEU A 88 14.26 -13.73 -33.90
CA LEU A 88 13.03 -14.51 -34.03
C LEU A 88 13.04 -15.70 -33.07
N LEU A 89 12.20 -15.61 -32.05
CA LEU A 89 12.01 -16.66 -31.07
C LEU A 89 11.23 -17.85 -31.67
N THR A 90 11.65 -19.04 -31.30
CA THR A 90 10.95 -20.29 -31.59
C THR A 90 9.73 -20.48 -30.67
N GLU A 91 8.85 -21.42 -31.01
CA GLU A 91 7.66 -21.71 -30.19
C GLU A 91 8.04 -22.20 -28.78
N ASP A 92 9.10 -23.00 -28.64
CA ASP A 92 9.61 -23.49 -27.34
C ASP A 92 10.18 -22.35 -26.48
N GLU A 93 10.82 -21.36 -27.13
CA GLU A 93 11.30 -20.17 -26.45
C GLU A 93 10.15 -19.28 -25.99
N TRP A 94 9.11 -19.09 -26.82
CA TRP A 94 7.89 -18.41 -26.40
C TRP A 94 7.17 -19.13 -25.26
N GLU A 95 7.13 -20.46 -25.27
CA GLU A 95 6.59 -21.25 -24.15
C GLU A 95 7.43 -21.02 -22.88
N THR A 96 8.75 -20.94 -23.01
CA THR A 96 9.65 -20.61 -21.90
C THR A 96 9.39 -19.20 -21.36
N VAL A 97 9.14 -18.22 -22.24
CA VAL A 97 8.76 -16.84 -21.85
C VAL A 97 7.43 -16.83 -21.10
N SER A 98 6.44 -17.59 -21.58
CA SER A 98 5.13 -17.69 -20.94
C SER A 98 5.25 -18.26 -19.52
N LYS A 99 6.02 -19.34 -19.36
CA LYS A 99 6.34 -19.92 -18.05
C LYS A 99 7.04 -18.92 -17.14
N PHE A 100 7.99 -18.15 -17.68
CA PHE A 100 8.68 -17.13 -16.89
C PHE A 100 7.74 -15.99 -16.48
N CYS A 101 6.84 -15.55 -17.37
CA CYS A 101 5.80 -14.57 -17.06
C CYS A 101 4.90 -15.05 -15.92
N ASN A 102 4.49 -16.32 -15.93
CA ASN A 102 3.70 -16.90 -14.84
C ASN A 102 4.42 -16.82 -13.49
N LEU A 103 5.72 -17.10 -13.45
CA LEU A 103 6.52 -16.99 -12.22
C LEU A 103 6.68 -15.54 -11.75
N LEU A 104 6.94 -14.61 -12.67
CA LEU A 104 7.09 -13.19 -12.36
C LEU A 104 5.77 -12.54 -11.95
N GLN A 105 4.64 -13.00 -12.50
CA GLN A 105 3.32 -12.52 -12.12
C GLN A 105 3.03 -12.78 -10.64
N VAL A 106 3.55 -13.86 -10.06
CA VAL A 106 3.42 -14.12 -8.62
C VAL A 106 4.09 -13.01 -7.79
N ALA A 107 5.26 -12.54 -8.20
CA ALA A 107 5.93 -11.42 -7.53
C ALA A 107 5.22 -10.09 -7.78
N ASP A 108 4.70 -9.87 -9.00
CA ASP A 108 3.91 -8.69 -9.34
C ASP A 108 2.63 -8.60 -8.49
N ASP A 109 1.90 -9.70 -8.34
CA ASP A 109 0.71 -9.81 -7.49
C ASP A 109 1.05 -9.48 -6.02
N ALA A 110 2.14 -10.05 -5.51
CA ALA A 110 2.58 -9.82 -4.13
C ALA A 110 2.89 -8.35 -3.89
N GLN A 111 3.68 -7.73 -4.76
CA GLN A 111 3.99 -6.31 -4.71
C GLN A 111 2.71 -5.45 -4.73
N HIS A 112 1.78 -5.72 -5.64
CA HIS A 112 0.55 -4.95 -5.75
C HIS A 112 -0.32 -5.03 -4.48
N ALA A 113 -0.26 -6.16 -3.75
CA ALA A 113 -1.00 -6.33 -2.49
C ALA A 113 -0.62 -5.29 -1.41
N PHE A 114 0.60 -4.75 -1.45
CA PHE A 114 1.10 -3.81 -0.44
C PHE A 114 1.64 -2.47 -1.01
N SER A 115 1.39 -2.18 -2.29
CA SER A 115 1.86 -0.97 -3.00
C SER A 115 0.85 0.18 -3.10
N ALA A 116 -0.27 0.11 -2.37
CA ALA A 116 -1.22 1.23 -2.35
C ALA A 116 -0.60 2.46 -1.65
N ALA A 117 -0.96 3.67 -2.10
CA ALA A 117 -0.40 4.92 -1.56
C ALA A 117 -1.32 5.65 -0.56
N ALA A 118 -2.63 5.37 -0.60
CA ALA A 118 -3.66 6.14 0.12
C ALA A 118 -4.45 5.30 1.16
N ARG A 119 -3.99 4.08 1.43
CA ARG A 119 -4.62 3.15 2.39
C ARG A 119 -3.51 2.37 3.10
N PRO A 120 -3.74 1.88 4.33
CA PRO A 120 -2.77 1.05 5.02
C PRO A 120 -2.39 -0.16 4.17
N THR A 121 -1.11 -0.53 4.18
CA THR A 121 -0.62 -1.68 3.40
C THR A 121 0.22 -2.68 4.17
N LEU A 122 0.81 -2.30 5.31
CA LEU A 122 1.72 -3.17 6.07
C LEU A 122 1.07 -4.50 6.48
N HIS A 123 -0.22 -4.47 6.83
CA HIS A 123 -1.00 -5.68 7.16
C HIS A 123 -1.13 -6.71 6.02
N ASN A 124 -0.80 -6.35 4.77
CA ASN A 124 -0.79 -7.27 3.63
C ASN A 124 0.60 -7.79 3.28
N ALA A 125 1.68 -7.25 3.87
CA ALA A 125 3.05 -7.61 3.51
C ALA A 125 3.36 -9.08 3.83
N LEU A 126 3.18 -9.50 5.09
CA LEU A 126 3.40 -10.89 5.52
C LEU A 126 2.56 -11.90 4.70
N PRO A 127 1.22 -11.75 4.59
CA PRO A 127 0.43 -12.66 3.75
C PRO A 127 0.85 -12.71 2.28
N ALA A 128 1.31 -11.58 1.71
CA ALA A 128 1.77 -11.53 0.33
C ALA A 128 3.08 -12.29 0.14
N ILE A 129 4.02 -12.14 1.08
CA ILE A 129 5.31 -12.84 1.07
C ILE A 129 5.11 -14.34 1.24
N GLU A 130 4.31 -14.78 2.22
CA GLU A 130 3.98 -16.19 2.45
C GLU A 130 3.31 -16.82 1.22
N LYS A 131 2.34 -16.12 0.61
CA LYS A 131 1.64 -16.60 -0.59
C LYS A 131 2.59 -16.71 -1.79
N MET A 132 3.52 -15.77 -1.94
CA MET A 132 4.54 -15.80 -2.99
C MET A 132 5.47 -17.00 -2.79
N TYR A 133 5.98 -17.19 -1.58
CA TYR A 133 6.83 -18.34 -1.24
C TYR A 133 6.12 -19.67 -1.58
N SER A 134 4.90 -19.88 -1.08
CA SER A 134 4.14 -21.11 -1.33
C SER A 134 3.86 -21.38 -2.81
N LYS A 135 3.61 -20.32 -3.61
CA LYS A 135 3.42 -20.47 -5.06
C LYS A 135 4.72 -20.86 -5.78
N TRP A 136 5.85 -20.27 -5.39
CA TRP A 136 7.16 -20.60 -5.97
C TRP A 136 7.69 -21.96 -5.54
N GLU A 137 7.43 -22.37 -4.30
CA GLU A 137 7.73 -23.70 -3.79
C GLU A 137 7.01 -24.77 -4.62
N LYS A 138 5.69 -24.64 -4.79
CA LYS A 138 4.89 -25.52 -5.66
C LYS A 138 5.40 -25.54 -7.10
N ALA A 139 5.75 -24.37 -7.64
CA ALA A 139 6.32 -24.29 -8.99
C ALA A 139 7.67 -25.01 -9.10
N SER A 140 8.48 -25.00 -8.04
CA SER A 140 9.80 -25.66 -8.03
C SER A 140 9.73 -27.19 -8.13
N GLU A 141 8.59 -27.77 -7.72
CA GLU A 141 8.33 -29.22 -7.78
C GLU A 141 7.81 -29.67 -9.16
N MET A 142 7.23 -28.75 -9.93
CA MET A 142 6.64 -29.07 -11.22
C MET A 142 7.70 -29.26 -12.31
N VAL A 143 7.53 -30.30 -13.14
CA VAL A 143 8.45 -30.63 -14.24
C VAL A 143 8.54 -29.51 -15.27
N GLU A 144 7.44 -28.79 -15.51
CA GLU A 144 7.37 -27.71 -16.49
C GLU A 144 8.30 -26.53 -16.17
N TYR A 145 8.63 -26.31 -14.89
CA TYR A 145 9.53 -25.24 -14.43
C TYR A 145 10.96 -25.73 -14.16
N THR A 146 11.35 -26.90 -14.69
CA THR A 146 12.69 -27.47 -14.47
C THR A 146 13.83 -26.51 -14.82
N ARG A 147 13.69 -25.76 -15.92
CA ARG A 147 14.67 -24.74 -16.36
C ARG A 147 14.86 -23.62 -15.32
N PHE A 148 13.85 -23.34 -14.49
CA PHE A 148 13.84 -22.24 -13.52
C PHE A 148 14.17 -22.67 -12.08
N LYS A 149 14.46 -23.95 -11.82
CA LYS A 149 14.68 -24.47 -10.45
C LYS A 149 15.76 -23.72 -9.67
N SER A 150 16.90 -23.42 -10.30
CA SER A 150 17.99 -22.67 -9.66
C SER A 150 17.59 -21.23 -9.34
N ALA A 151 16.85 -20.58 -10.24
CA ALA A 151 16.32 -19.23 -10.06
C ALA A 151 15.26 -19.19 -8.96
N LEU A 152 14.34 -20.16 -8.94
CA LEU A 152 13.33 -20.31 -7.88
C LEU A 152 13.98 -20.53 -6.51
N ALA A 153 14.98 -21.40 -6.42
CA ALA A 153 15.72 -21.62 -5.17
C ALA A 153 16.44 -20.34 -4.69
N ALA A 154 17.02 -19.56 -5.60
CA ALA A 154 17.63 -18.28 -5.26
C ALA A 154 16.58 -17.23 -4.83
N GLY A 155 15.44 -17.18 -5.51
CA GLY A 155 14.32 -16.29 -5.18
C GLY A 155 13.69 -16.61 -3.82
N MET A 156 13.44 -17.89 -3.53
CA MET A 156 12.90 -18.36 -2.25
C MET A 156 13.85 -18.04 -1.09
N ARG A 157 15.15 -18.27 -1.24
CA ARG A 157 16.15 -17.88 -0.23
C ARG A 157 16.13 -16.38 0.07
N LYS A 158 15.91 -15.56 -0.96
CA LYS A 158 15.80 -14.10 -0.78
C LYS A 158 14.50 -13.72 -0.07
N ILE A 159 13.41 -14.45 -0.33
CA ILE A 159 12.15 -14.28 0.38
C ILE A 159 12.31 -14.62 1.86
N GLU A 160 12.94 -15.74 2.19
CA GLU A 160 13.23 -16.15 3.56
C GLU A 160 13.99 -15.06 4.31
N GLU A 161 15.07 -14.53 3.71
CA GLU A 161 15.83 -13.40 4.29
C GLU A 161 14.92 -12.20 4.60
N TYR A 162 14.07 -11.78 3.67
CA TYR A 162 13.16 -10.66 3.93
C TYR A 162 12.07 -10.99 4.95
N TYR A 163 11.60 -12.24 4.96
CA TYR A 163 10.61 -12.72 5.90
C TYR A 163 11.17 -12.68 7.33
N GLU A 164 12.40 -13.15 7.55
CA GLU A 164 13.10 -13.04 8.84
C GLU A 164 13.23 -11.58 9.28
N ARG A 165 13.57 -10.67 8.36
CA ARG A 165 13.67 -9.24 8.66
C ARG A 165 12.35 -8.60 9.08
N THR A 166 11.20 -9.18 8.71
CA THR A 166 9.91 -8.67 9.21
C THR A 166 9.76 -8.83 10.72
N ALA A 167 10.46 -9.80 11.32
CA ALA A 167 10.48 -10.06 12.76
C ALA A 167 11.28 -9.02 13.55
N GLU A 168 12.10 -8.18 12.89
CA GLU A 168 12.83 -7.06 13.53
C GLU A 168 11.86 -6.02 14.15
N SER A 169 10.60 -6.00 13.71
CA SER A 169 9.60 -5.06 14.20
C SER A 169 8.24 -5.71 14.40
N SER A 170 7.64 -5.46 15.57
CA SER A 170 6.25 -5.85 15.87
C SER A 170 5.21 -5.12 15.00
N ALA A 171 5.62 -4.13 14.20
CA ALA A 171 4.68 -3.35 13.38
C ALA A 171 3.86 -4.21 12.40
N HIS A 172 4.47 -5.25 11.82
CA HIS A 172 3.77 -6.16 10.91
C HIS A 172 2.61 -6.86 11.64
N ILE A 173 2.90 -7.51 12.77
CA ILE A 173 1.91 -8.28 13.52
C ILE A 173 0.84 -7.38 14.15
N VAL A 174 1.21 -6.21 14.68
CA VAL A 174 0.27 -5.24 15.26
C VAL A 174 -0.70 -4.73 14.18
N CYS A 175 -0.20 -4.34 13.00
CA CYS A 175 -1.06 -3.91 11.89
C CYS A 175 -2.06 -4.97 11.44
N MET A 176 -1.66 -6.24 11.45
CA MET A 176 -2.54 -7.35 11.08
C MET A 176 -3.63 -7.58 12.11
N VAL A 177 -3.31 -7.49 13.40
CA VAL A 177 -4.31 -7.61 14.48
C VAL A 177 -5.29 -6.44 14.47
N LEU A 178 -4.85 -5.26 14.06
CA LEU A 178 -5.70 -4.07 13.91
C LEU A 178 -6.64 -4.12 12.69
N ASP A 179 -6.56 -5.15 11.85
CA ASP A 179 -7.60 -5.41 10.85
C ASP A 179 -8.78 -6.12 11.53
N PRO A 180 -9.93 -5.45 11.72
CA PRO A 180 -11.08 -6.01 12.45
C PRO A 180 -11.65 -7.26 11.79
N ARG A 181 -11.35 -7.49 10.50
CA ARG A 181 -11.80 -8.67 9.73
C ARG A 181 -10.97 -9.91 10.00
N LYS A 182 -9.70 -9.74 10.38
CA LYS A 182 -8.72 -10.82 10.45
C LYS A 182 -8.24 -11.04 11.88
N LYS A 183 -7.91 -9.97 12.61
CA LYS A 183 -7.36 -10.07 13.97
C LYS A 183 -6.21 -11.09 14.03
N PHE A 184 -6.32 -12.12 14.86
CA PHE A 184 -5.34 -13.20 14.95
C PHE A 184 -5.55 -14.36 13.96
N ALA A 185 -6.65 -14.38 13.18
CA ALA A 185 -7.05 -15.53 12.37
C ALA A 185 -6.03 -15.93 11.30
N HIS A 186 -5.17 -15.01 10.86
CA HIS A 186 -4.07 -15.34 9.95
C HIS A 186 -3.00 -16.19 10.66
N PHE A 187 -2.54 -15.75 11.83
CA PHE A 187 -1.53 -16.46 12.61
C PHE A 187 -2.06 -17.81 13.10
N GLU A 188 -3.30 -17.85 13.60
CA GLU A 188 -3.93 -19.09 14.09
C GLU A 188 -4.11 -20.15 12.99
N ARG A 189 -4.19 -19.72 11.73
CA ARG A 189 -4.31 -20.64 10.59
C ARG A 189 -2.96 -21.11 10.06
N ASN A 190 -1.97 -20.23 10.06
CA ASN A 190 -0.72 -20.44 9.32
C ASN A 190 0.47 -20.78 10.21
N TRP A 191 0.44 -20.44 11.50
CA TRP A 191 1.60 -20.53 12.40
C TRP A 191 1.36 -21.56 13.51
N GLY A 192 2.46 -22.06 14.10
CA GLY A 192 2.41 -22.97 15.25
C GLY A 192 1.92 -22.28 16.53
N THR A 193 1.39 -23.07 17.48
CA THR A 193 0.80 -22.57 18.73
C THR A 193 1.72 -21.66 19.53
N ASP A 194 3.01 -21.97 19.57
CA ASP A 194 4.00 -21.21 20.34
C ASP A 194 4.20 -19.81 19.75
N LEU A 195 4.38 -19.72 18.42
CA LEU A 195 4.48 -18.44 17.72
C LEU A 195 3.20 -17.60 17.83
N VAL A 196 2.03 -18.25 17.79
CA VAL A 196 0.75 -17.55 17.98
C VAL A 196 0.67 -16.94 19.39
N ASN A 197 1.12 -17.66 20.41
CA ASN A 197 1.16 -17.16 21.78
C ASN A 197 2.16 -16.01 21.94
N ASP A 198 3.31 -16.07 21.27
CA ASP A 198 4.30 -14.99 21.26
C ASP A 198 3.74 -13.72 20.60
N VAL A 199 3.02 -13.88 19.48
CA VAL A 199 2.33 -12.77 18.80
C VAL A 199 1.26 -12.16 19.70
N LYS A 200 0.42 -12.98 20.34
CA LYS A 200 -0.60 -12.51 21.29
C LYS A 200 0.03 -11.72 22.43
N SER A 201 1.08 -12.26 23.05
CA SER A 201 1.80 -11.61 24.15
C SER A 201 2.45 -10.29 23.74
N THR A 202 3.05 -10.23 22.55
CA THR A 202 3.69 -9.02 22.02
C THR A 202 2.67 -7.91 21.76
N VAL A 203 1.56 -8.24 21.09
CA VAL A 203 0.51 -7.25 20.79
C VAL A 203 -0.19 -6.79 22.06
N GLN A 204 -0.40 -7.69 23.04
CA GLN A 204 -0.97 -7.37 24.34
C GLN A 204 -0.06 -6.43 25.13
N THR A 205 1.25 -6.67 25.13
CA THR A 205 2.23 -5.78 25.75
C THR A 205 2.14 -4.38 25.15
N LYS A 206 2.10 -4.25 23.82
CA LYS A 206 1.95 -2.95 23.13
C LYS A 206 0.63 -2.27 23.46
N PHE A 207 -0.45 -3.04 23.60
CA PHE A 207 -1.74 -2.52 24.02
C PHE A 207 -1.71 -1.97 25.45
N ILE A 208 -1.14 -2.71 26.41
CA ILE A 208 -1.02 -2.28 27.80
C ILE A 208 -0.15 -1.03 27.92
N GLU A 209 0.98 -0.98 27.21
CA GLU A 209 1.84 0.21 27.13
C GLU A 209 1.04 1.44 26.68
N GLN A 210 0.27 1.31 25.60
CA GLN A 210 -0.54 2.41 25.08
C GLN A 210 -1.70 2.78 26.02
N TYR A 211 -2.33 1.81 26.64
CA TYR A 211 -3.40 2.02 27.62
C TYR A 211 -2.92 2.87 28.78
N ASN A 212 -1.76 2.52 29.36
CA ASN A 212 -1.15 3.26 30.44
C ASN A 212 -0.77 4.68 30.02
N LYS A 213 -0.28 4.85 28.79
CA LYS A 213 0.07 6.16 28.23
C LYS A 213 -1.15 7.08 28.11
N LEU A 214 -2.31 6.56 27.68
CA LEU A 214 -3.54 7.35 27.53
C LEU A 214 -4.17 7.78 28.87
N ARG A 215 -3.92 7.02 29.93
CA ARG A 215 -4.46 7.29 31.28
C ARG A 215 -3.51 8.04 32.20
N SER A 216 -2.23 8.11 31.83
CA SER A 216 -1.24 8.89 32.58
C SER A 216 -1.60 10.38 32.50
N PRO A 217 -1.64 11.12 33.63
CA PRO A 217 -1.94 12.55 33.59
C PRO A 217 -0.88 13.32 32.80
N PRO A 218 -1.20 14.48 32.17
CA PRO A 218 -0.26 15.24 31.33
C PRO A 218 1.00 15.82 32.00
N SER A 219 1.35 15.42 33.23
CA SER A 219 2.34 16.11 34.09
C SER A 219 3.73 15.45 34.15
N ALA A 220 4.09 14.55 33.23
CA ALA A 220 5.43 13.94 33.21
C ALA A 220 6.19 14.11 31.87
N ALA A 221 5.61 14.78 30.87
CA ALA A 221 6.21 14.97 29.55
C ALA A 221 6.90 16.35 29.37
N SER A 222 7.44 16.93 30.44
CA SER A 222 8.21 18.18 30.37
C SER A 222 9.45 18.11 31.24
N SER A 223 10.43 17.33 30.79
CA SER A 223 11.83 17.44 31.23
C SER A 223 12.73 16.77 30.19
N SER A 224 12.98 17.46 29.08
CA SER A 224 14.19 17.36 28.24
C SER A 224 13.88 17.86 26.82
N SER A 225 14.07 19.16 26.61
CA SER A 225 14.51 19.81 25.36
C SER A 225 14.46 21.32 25.57
N GLN A 226 15.45 21.86 26.27
CA GLN A 226 15.73 23.29 26.19
C GLN A 226 16.41 23.55 24.84
N VAL A 227 15.66 24.09 23.88
CA VAL A 227 16.24 24.92 22.82
C VAL A 227 15.91 26.36 23.18
N SER A 228 16.96 27.07 23.58
CA SER A 228 16.99 28.46 23.95
C SER A 228 16.85 29.36 22.73
N ILE A 229 15.66 29.94 22.53
CA ILE A 229 15.54 31.22 21.83
C ILE A 229 14.48 32.05 22.56
N THR A 230 14.93 32.96 23.44
CA THR A 230 14.12 34.09 23.87
C THR A 230 14.91 35.36 23.67
N ARG A 231 14.45 36.15 22.69
CA ARG A 231 14.76 37.58 22.59
C ARG A 231 13.97 38.31 23.67
N ASP A 232 14.70 39.16 24.37
CA ASP A 232 14.27 40.02 25.44
C ASP A 232 13.29 41.11 24.95
N GLN A 233 12.23 41.39 25.73
CA GLN A 233 11.85 42.73 26.21
C GLN A 233 10.50 42.76 26.96
N ARG A 234 10.62 42.89 28.28
CA ARG A 234 9.93 43.80 29.24
C ARG A 234 8.40 44.01 29.23
N ASN A 235 7.80 43.52 30.32
CA ASN A 235 6.86 44.14 31.29
C ASN A 235 5.70 45.05 30.84
N ARG A 236 4.47 44.65 31.22
CA ARG A 236 3.60 45.40 32.16
C ARG A 236 2.43 44.56 32.68
N ALA A 237 1.99 44.93 33.88
CA ALA A 237 1.20 44.15 34.83
C ALA A 237 -0.33 44.31 34.74
N ASP A 238 -1.00 43.43 35.49
CA ASP A 238 -2.24 43.58 36.26
C ASP A 238 -3.63 43.27 35.67
N ASN A 239 -4.22 42.25 36.32
CA ASN A 239 -5.59 42.11 36.83
C ASN A 239 -6.79 42.16 35.88
N LYS A 240 -7.48 41.00 35.75
CA LYS A 240 -8.88 40.89 36.23
C LYS A 240 -9.37 39.45 36.37
N ALA A 241 -9.57 39.02 37.60
CA ALA A 241 -10.57 38.02 37.95
C ALA A 241 -11.97 38.64 37.87
N ARG A 242 -12.93 37.95 37.21
CA ARG A 242 -14.39 37.94 37.51
C ARG A 242 -15.16 37.41 36.29
N HIS A 243 -15.63 36.17 36.35
CA HIS A 243 -17.06 35.84 36.40
C HIS A 243 -17.22 34.32 36.51
N GLY A 244 -17.38 33.87 37.76
CA GLY A 244 -18.04 32.61 38.02
C GLY A 244 -19.54 32.72 37.75
N ALA A 245 -20.14 31.54 37.68
CA ALA A 245 -21.55 31.27 37.88
C ALA A 245 -22.51 31.86 36.85
N ARG A 246 -22.83 31.04 35.83
CA ARG A 246 -24.21 30.89 35.41
C ARG A 246 -24.41 29.59 34.63
N ARG A 247 -25.43 28.84 35.04
CA ARG A 247 -26.09 27.73 34.35
C ARG A 247 -25.62 26.30 34.60
N ALA A 248 -25.44 25.97 35.88
CA ALA A 248 -26.22 24.86 36.42
C ALA A 248 -27.67 25.34 36.51
N LYS A 249 -28.56 24.71 35.73
CA LYS A 249 -30.05 24.63 35.84
C LYS A 249 -30.70 24.62 34.45
N ILE A 250 -30.53 23.49 33.76
CA ILE A 250 -31.59 22.85 32.96
C ILE A 250 -31.48 21.36 33.29
N ALA A 251 -31.88 21.03 34.51
CA ALA A 251 -32.41 19.72 34.85
C ALA A 251 -33.93 19.91 34.87
N SER A 252 -34.61 19.40 33.86
CA SER A 252 -36.00 18.95 33.88
C SER A 252 -36.42 18.65 32.44
N LEU A 253 -37.18 17.56 32.25
CA LEU A 253 -37.67 16.98 30.98
C LEU A 253 -36.61 16.02 30.37
N SER A 254 -36.74 14.70 30.38
CA SER A 254 -37.92 13.83 30.43
C SER A 254 -37.63 12.59 31.27
N ASP A 255 -38.62 12.28 32.10
CA ASP A 255 -38.94 10.99 32.69
C ASP A 255 -39.43 10.08 31.55
N ASP A 256 -38.92 8.85 31.50
CA ASP A 256 -39.49 7.64 30.88
C ASP A 256 -38.41 6.54 31.01
N GLU A 257 -38.47 5.83 32.13
CA GLU A 257 -37.66 4.65 32.38
C GLU A 257 -38.22 3.45 31.60
N ASP A 258 -37.51 3.05 30.53
CA ASP A 258 -37.53 1.67 30.06
C ASP A 258 -36.31 0.96 30.64
N GLU A 259 -36.57 0.13 31.63
CA GLU A 259 -35.65 -0.73 32.36
C GLU A 259 -35.11 -1.82 31.41
N LEU A 260 -34.07 -1.49 30.64
CA LEU A 260 -33.29 -2.48 29.90
C LEU A 260 -32.25 -3.10 30.85
N GLU A 261 -32.50 -4.35 31.24
CA GLU A 261 -31.54 -5.15 31.99
C GLU A 261 -30.15 -5.14 31.32
N PRO A 262 -29.06 -4.93 32.07
CA PRO A 262 -27.73 -4.94 31.49
C PRO A 262 -27.34 -6.39 31.15
N SER A 263 -27.32 -6.69 29.84
CA SER A 263 -26.77 -7.94 29.32
C SER A 263 -25.30 -8.07 29.72
N SER A 264 -25.02 -9.04 30.59
CA SER A 264 -23.71 -9.71 30.79
C SER A 264 -22.48 -8.81 30.64
N SER A 265 -22.21 -7.98 31.65
CA SER A 265 -20.87 -7.42 31.82
C SER A 265 -19.87 -8.56 32.05
N LEU A 266 -18.85 -8.66 31.19
CA LEU A 266 -17.64 -9.44 31.48
C LEU A 266 -17.17 -9.14 32.91
N PRO A 267 -16.67 -10.13 33.67
CA PRO A 267 -16.21 -9.91 35.03
C PRO A 267 -15.15 -8.80 35.03
N TYR A 268 -15.50 -7.64 35.57
CA TYR A 268 -14.58 -6.52 35.71
C TYR A 268 -13.46 -6.94 36.68
N ASN A 269 -12.25 -7.10 36.17
CA ASN A 269 -11.07 -7.35 36.99
C ASN A 269 -10.41 -6.01 37.35
N PRO A 270 -10.48 -5.53 38.62
CA PRO A 270 -9.88 -4.26 39.02
C PRO A 270 -8.35 -4.24 38.84
N LEU A 271 -7.70 -5.40 38.81
CA LEU A 271 -6.25 -5.52 38.64
C LEU A 271 -5.81 -5.35 37.18
N GLU A 272 -6.71 -5.61 36.22
CA GLU A 272 -6.44 -5.53 34.78
C GLU A 272 -7.58 -4.85 34.03
N PRO A 273 -7.80 -3.54 34.28
CA PRO A 273 -8.92 -2.80 33.69
C PRO A 273 -8.79 -2.63 32.17
N TRP A 274 -7.66 -3.02 31.58
CA TRP A 274 -7.40 -3.03 30.15
C TRP A 274 -8.00 -4.27 29.45
N CYS A 275 -8.19 -5.38 30.18
CA CYS A 275 -8.74 -6.64 29.63
C CYS A 275 -10.13 -6.44 29.01
N SER A 276 -10.96 -5.58 29.60
CA SER A 276 -12.32 -5.34 29.09
C SER A 276 -12.34 -4.83 27.65
N GLU A 277 -11.48 -3.87 27.29
CA GLU A 277 -11.38 -3.35 25.92
C GLU A 277 -10.71 -4.37 25.00
N TRP A 278 -9.64 -5.02 25.48
CA TRP A 278 -8.91 -6.08 24.79
C TRP A 278 -9.85 -7.20 24.31
N ASP A 279 -10.59 -7.80 25.24
CA ASP A 279 -11.51 -8.90 24.96
C ASP A 279 -12.70 -8.42 24.13
N ALA A 280 -13.23 -7.23 24.38
CA ALA A 280 -14.35 -6.69 23.60
C ALA A 280 -14.00 -6.56 22.11
N TYR A 281 -12.83 -6.01 21.78
CA TYR A 281 -12.38 -5.92 20.39
C TYR A 281 -12.17 -7.31 19.79
N LEU A 282 -11.40 -8.17 20.46
CA LEU A 282 -11.02 -9.47 19.92
C LEU A 282 -12.23 -10.40 19.69
N ASN A 283 -13.22 -10.34 20.57
CA ASN A 283 -14.45 -11.13 20.47
C ASN A 283 -15.57 -10.45 19.67
N THR A 284 -15.32 -9.28 19.07
CA THR A 284 -16.31 -8.64 18.19
C THR A 284 -16.55 -9.47 16.92
N HIS A 285 -17.81 -9.86 16.65
CA HIS A 285 -18.21 -10.62 15.47
C HIS A 285 -18.88 -9.77 14.38
N GLU A 286 -18.70 -8.46 14.40
CA GLU A 286 -19.29 -7.55 13.42
C GLU A 286 -18.78 -7.82 12.00
N VAL A 287 -19.73 -7.96 11.08
CA VAL A 287 -19.43 -8.12 9.65
C VAL A 287 -19.01 -6.75 9.11
N VAL A 288 -17.71 -6.55 8.91
CA VAL A 288 -17.17 -5.33 8.29
C VAL A 288 -17.31 -5.44 6.76
N PRO A 289 -18.14 -4.60 6.10
CA PRO A 289 -18.31 -4.64 4.65
C PRO A 289 -16.97 -4.46 3.93
N GLN A 290 -16.77 -5.15 2.80
CA GLN A 290 -15.52 -5.08 2.05
C GLN A 290 -15.18 -3.65 1.57
N THR A 291 -16.22 -2.85 1.32
CA THR A 291 -16.14 -1.44 0.90
C THR A 291 -15.64 -0.50 2.00
N MET A 292 -15.75 -0.88 3.27
CA MET A 292 -15.31 -0.06 4.40
C MET A 292 -13.80 -0.18 4.60
N GLY A 293 -13.07 0.93 4.64
CA GLY A 293 -11.63 0.91 4.93
C GLY A 293 -11.32 0.62 6.40
N ILE A 294 -10.18 0.00 6.70
CA ILE A 294 -9.74 -0.29 8.09
C ILE A 294 -9.66 1.01 8.91
N VAL A 295 -9.10 2.08 8.34
CA VAL A 295 -9.00 3.39 9.01
C VAL A 295 -10.38 3.99 9.27
N GLN A 296 -11.32 3.83 8.35
CA GLN A 296 -12.69 4.31 8.51
C GLN A 296 -13.40 3.56 9.65
N TRP A 297 -13.23 2.24 9.72
CA TRP A 297 -13.78 1.43 10.80
C TRP A 297 -13.26 1.87 12.18
N TRP A 298 -11.93 2.11 12.30
CA TRP A 298 -11.35 2.66 13.53
C TRP A 298 -11.84 4.07 13.86
N GLY A 299 -12.09 4.90 12.84
CA GLY A 299 -12.67 6.24 13.03
C GLY A 299 -14.06 6.20 13.66
N LEU A 300 -14.90 5.24 13.26
CA LEU A 300 -16.25 5.04 13.80
C LEU A 300 -16.24 4.39 15.20
N ASN A 301 -15.28 3.50 15.46
CA ASN A 301 -15.22 2.73 16.70
C ASN A 301 -14.24 3.30 17.74
N ALA A 302 -13.68 4.50 17.50
CA ALA A 302 -12.66 5.09 18.37
C ALA A 302 -13.16 5.37 19.80
N SER A 303 -14.44 5.67 19.99
CA SER A 303 -15.03 5.85 21.32
C SER A 303 -15.20 4.53 22.07
N ARG A 304 -15.47 3.44 21.34
CA ARG A 304 -15.65 2.08 21.90
C ARG A 304 -14.32 1.43 22.25
N TYR A 305 -13.30 1.66 21.43
CA TYR A 305 -11.97 1.06 21.55
C TYR A 305 -10.87 2.14 21.54
N PRO A 306 -10.80 3.00 22.57
CA PRO A 306 -9.91 4.16 22.56
C PRO A 306 -8.42 3.80 22.49
N THR A 307 -8.01 2.70 23.12
CA THR A 307 -6.63 2.24 23.15
C THR A 307 -6.24 1.63 21.80
N PHE A 308 -7.05 0.71 21.28
CA PHE A 308 -6.76 0.15 19.95
C PHE A 308 -6.87 1.19 18.85
N ALA A 309 -7.83 2.11 18.92
CA ALA A 309 -7.94 3.20 17.94
C ALA A 309 -6.70 4.12 17.99
N SER A 310 -6.08 4.29 19.16
CA SER A 310 -4.80 4.98 19.25
C SER A 310 -3.67 4.20 18.59
N LEU A 311 -3.56 2.90 18.83
CA LEU A 311 -2.58 2.06 18.11
C LEU A 311 -2.84 2.07 16.60
N ALA A 312 -4.09 2.04 16.17
CA ALA A 312 -4.48 2.10 14.77
C ALA A 312 -3.97 3.37 14.07
N ARG A 313 -4.03 4.52 14.74
CA ARG A 313 -3.47 5.77 14.20
C ARG A 313 -1.96 5.71 14.01
N ASP A 314 -1.25 5.09 14.94
CA ASP A 314 0.22 5.03 14.92
C ASP A 314 0.73 3.96 13.93
N TYR A 315 0.12 2.76 13.95
CA TYR A 315 0.60 1.61 13.19
C TYR A 315 0.06 1.53 11.77
N LEU A 316 -1.23 1.84 11.53
CA LEU A 316 -1.80 1.76 10.17
C LEU A 316 -1.27 2.85 9.22
N ALA A 317 -0.62 3.88 9.76
CA ALA A 317 0.09 4.89 8.99
C ALA A 317 1.42 4.37 8.42
N ILE A 318 1.95 3.26 8.95
CA ILE A 318 3.18 2.64 8.46
C ILE A 318 2.88 1.94 7.14
N MET A 319 3.62 2.33 6.10
CA MET A 319 3.50 1.77 4.75
C MET A 319 4.47 0.61 4.57
N ALA A 320 4.04 -0.45 3.87
CA ALA A 320 4.92 -1.57 3.52
C ALA A 320 6.02 -1.19 2.52
N ALA A 321 5.76 -0.20 1.67
CA ALA A 321 6.62 0.20 0.57
C ALA A 321 6.68 1.73 0.45
N SER A 322 7.76 2.24 -0.12
CA SER A 322 8.05 3.67 -0.35
C SER A 322 7.23 4.32 -1.48
N VAL A 323 6.10 3.72 -1.88
CA VAL A 323 5.34 4.14 -3.06
C VAL A 323 4.83 5.60 -2.96
N SER A 324 4.41 6.04 -1.78
CA SER A 324 4.00 7.43 -1.55
C SER A 324 5.17 8.40 -1.78
N SER A 325 6.33 8.10 -1.21
CA SER A 325 7.56 8.89 -1.38
C SER A 325 8.03 8.89 -2.83
N GLU A 326 8.01 7.76 -3.52
CA GLU A 326 8.38 7.68 -4.95
C GLU A 326 7.47 8.52 -5.84
N ARG A 327 6.16 8.55 -5.55
CA ARG A 327 5.23 9.44 -6.27
C ARG A 327 5.54 10.91 -6.01
N ALA A 328 5.85 11.28 -4.76
CA ALA A 328 6.26 12.63 -4.42
C ALA A 328 7.57 13.02 -5.14
N PHE A 329 8.57 12.14 -5.19
CA PHE A 329 9.81 12.39 -5.92
C PHE A 329 9.61 12.45 -7.44
N SER A 330 8.72 11.63 -8.00
CA SER A 330 8.36 11.69 -9.41
C SER A 330 7.67 13.02 -9.76
N SER A 331 6.74 13.47 -8.91
CA SER A 331 6.11 14.80 -8.99
C SER A 331 7.15 15.92 -8.88
N ALA A 332 8.09 15.82 -7.94
CA ALA A 332 9.18 16.78 -7.77
C ALA A 332 10.07 16.84 -9.01
N GLY A 333 10.33 15.71 -9.68
CA GLY A 333 11.05 15.65 -10.95
C GLY A 333 10.36 16.42 -12.09
N ILE A 334 9.03 16.50 -12.07
CA ILE A 334 8.26 17.35 -13.00
C ILE A 334 8.39 18.83 -12.61
N THR A 335 8.32 19.13 -11.30
CA THR A 335 8.48 20.48 -10.74
C THR A 335 9.84 21.10 -11.04
N ILE A 336 10.90 20.29 -10.94
CA ILE A 336 12.29 20.63 -11.21
C ILE A 336 12.61 20.24 -12.66
N SER A 337 12.05 20.98 -13.62
CA SER A 337 12.39 20.77 -15.03
C SER A 337 13.78 21.32 -15.35
N LYS A 338 14.40 20.86 -16.47
CA LYS A 338 15.67 21.41 -16.98
C LYS A 338 15.63 22.93 -17.20
N ARG A 339 14.45 23.53 -17.40
CA ARG A 339 14.26 24.98 -17.56
C ARG A 339 13.94 25.71 -16.25
N ARG A 340 13.62 24.97 -15.17
CA ARG A 340 13.27 25.49 -13.83
C ARG A 340 14.16 24.86 -12.75
N ASN A 341 15.49 24.92 -12.95
CA ASN A 341 16.50 24.26 -12.13
C ASN A 341 17.15 25.14 -11.04
N ARG A 342 16.69 26.39 -10.86
CA ARG A 342 17.21 27.34 -9.85
C ARG A 342 16.41 27.36 -8.53
N LEU A 343 15.54 26.38 -8.31
CA LEU A 343 14.82 26.25 -7.04
C LEU A 343 15.75 25.64 -5.99
N LYS A 344 15.77 26.22 -4.80
CA LYS A 344 16.44 25.63 -3.64
C LYS A 344 15.58 24.49 -3.07
N GLY A 345 16.21 23.59 -2.31
CA GLY A 345 15.56 22.40 -1.76
C GLY A 345 14.36 22.70 -0.86
N ASP A 346 14.47 23.72 -0.02
CA ASP A 346 13.39 24.25 0.84
C ASP A 346 12.16 24.70 0.03
N VAL A 347 12.38 25.35 -1.12
CA VAL A 347 11.28 25.77 -2.01
C VAL A 347 10.62 24.57 -2.69
N VAL A 348 11.40 23.57 -3.10
CA VAL A 348 10.85 22.33 -3.68
C VAL A 348 10.02 21.59 -2.65
N GLU A 349 10.54 21.43 -1.43
CA GLU A 349 9.84 20.80 -0.31
C GLU A 349 8.51 21.50 -0.04
N ALA A 350 8.53 22.84 0.13
CA ALA A 350 7.32 23.62 0.36
C ALA A 350 6.28 23.43 -0.76
N ILE A 351 6.71 23.36 -2.02
CA ILE A 351 5.81 23.13 -3.17
C ILE A 351 5.19 21.74 -3.13
N GLU A 352 5.98 20.69 -2.88
CA GLU A 352 5.43 19.32 -2.83
C GLU A 352 4.52 19.12 -1.61
N CYS A 353 4.84 19.72 -0.46
CA CYS A 353 3.94 19.78 0.70
C CYS A 353 2.64 20.49 0.35
N LEU A 354 2.71 21.68 -0.27
CA LEU A 354 1.54 22.46 -0.64
C LEU A 354 0.65 21.70 -1.64
N LYS A 355 1.24 21.05 -2.65
CA LYS A 355 0.52 20.18 -3.58
C LYS A 355 -0.18 19.03 -2.86
N CYS A 356 0.52 18.33 -1.98
CA CYS A 356 -0.05 17.23 -1.19
C CYS A 356 -1.27 17.72 -0.39
N ILE A 357 -1.11 18.84 0.32
CA ILE A 357 -2.16 19.48 1.09
C ILE A 357 -3.38 19.85 0.23
N PHE A 358 -3.18 20.43 -0.95
CA PHE A 358 -4.26 20.76 -1.88
C PHE A 358 -4.93 19.51 -2.46
N HIS A 359 -4.17 18.52 -2.91
CA HIS A 359 -4.72 17.30 -3.52
C HIS A 359 -5.49 16.41 -2.53
N HIS A 360 -5.22 16.55 -1.24
CA HIS A 360 -5.86 15.78 -0.18
C HIS A 360 -6.81 16.62 0.69
N ASP A 361 -7.15 17.84 0.26
CA ASP A 361 -8.06 18.76 0.96
C ASP A 361 -7.76 18.93 2.46
N LEU A 362 -6.47 18.95 2.83
CA LEU A 362 -6.05 18.98 4.23
C LEU A 362 -6.22 20.36 4.89
N LEU A 363 -6.20 21.45 4.10
CA LEU A 363 -6.45 22.81 4.57
C LEU A 363 -7.91 23.23 4.42
N PHE A 364 -8.54 22.87 3.30
CA PHE A 364 -9.91 23.25 2.97
C PHE A 364 -10.86 22.10 3.29
N ARG A 365 -10.89 21.66 4.55
CA ARG A 365 -11.99 20.79 4.98
C ARG A 365 -13.26 21.59 4.86
N ARG A 366 -14.17 21.18 3.97
CA ARG A 366 -15.53 21.70 3.96
C ARG A 366 -16.12 21.44 5.34
N ILE A 367 -16.31 22.51 6.12
CA ILE A 367 -17.05 22.42 7.38
C ILE A 367 -18.47 22.05 6.96
N VAL A 368 -18.88 20.81 7.25
CA VAL A 368 -20.28 20.40 7.08
C VAL A 368 -21.07 21.25 8.07
N THR A 369 -21.80 22.21 7.54
CA THR A 369 -22.66 23.10 8.32
C THR A 369 -23.96 22.37 8.65
N SER A 370 -24.71 22.77 9.69
CA SER A 370 -25.96 22.08 10.02
C SER A 370 -26.98 22.09 8.87
N SER A 371 -26.87 23.07 7.95
CA SER A 371 -27.62 23.12 6.69
C SER A 371 -27.28 21.96 5.74
N ASP A 372 -26.03 21.50 5.68
CA ASP A 372 -25.64 20.36 4.83
C ASP A 372 -26.19 19.01 5.38
N LEU A 373 -26.48 18.92 6.68
CA LEU A 373 -27.11 17.76 7.31
C LEU A 373 -28.63 17.70 7.08
N SER A 374 -29.29 18.85 6.97
CA SER A 374 -30.73 18.91 6.66
C SER A 374 -31.08 18.38 5.26
N THR A 375 -30.10 18.36 4.35
CA THR A 375 -30.25 17.82 2.99
C THR A 375 -30.05 16.31 2.89
N LEU A 376 -29.48 15.65 3.91
CA LEU A 376 -29.26 14.19 3.92
C LEU A 376 -30.50 13.38 4.38
N HIS A 377 -31.54 14.07 4.86
CA HIS A 377 -32.81 13.44 5.29
C HIS A 377 -33.94 13.49 4.26
N SER A 378 -33.66 13.85 3.00
CA SER A 378 -34.64 13.67 1.92
C SER A 378 -34.54 12.25 1.34
N PRO A 379 -35.64 11.49 1.26
CA PRO A 379 -35.61 10.09 0.85
C PRO A 379 -35.27 9.95 -0.65
N LEU A 380 -34.49 8.89 -0.92
CA LEU A 380 -34.23 8.28 -2.23
C LEU A 380 -35.35 8.51 -3.24
N SER A 381 -35.10 9.31 -4.27
CA SER A 381 -35.69 9.09 -5.59
C SER A 381 -34.84 9.76 -6.69
N THR A 382 -34.60 8.97 -7.72
CA THR A 382 -34.29 9.32 -9.12
C THR A 382 -32.90 9.87 -9.52
N LEU A 383 -32.20 9.04 -10.33
CA LEU A 383 -31.41 9.30 -11.55
C LEU A 383 -30.20 8.36 -11.56
N GLU A 384 -30.24 7.16 -12.16
CA GLU A 384 -30.33 6.85 -13.60
C GLU A 384 -29.57 7.82 -14.52
N THR A 385 -28.62 7.23 -15.26
CA THR A 385 -27.93 7.72 -16.48
C THR A 385 -26.98 8.93 -16.38
N LEU A 386 -25.67 8.65 -16.28
CA LEU A 386 -24.66 8.87 -17.34
C LEU A 386 -23.29 8.32 -16.95
#